data_AF-A0A365U5H1-F1
#
_entry.id   AF-A0A365U5H1-F1
#
_cell.length_a   1.000
_cell.length_b   1.000
_cell.length_c   1.000
_cell.angle_alpha   90.00
_cell.angle_beta   90.00
_cell.angle_gamma   90.00
#
_symmetry.space_group_name_H-M   'P 1'
#
loop_
_entity.id
_entity.type
_entity.pdbx_description
1 polymer ?
#
loop_
_entity_poly.entity_id
_entity_poly.type
_entity_poly.pdbx_seq_one_letter_code
_entity_poly.pdbx_strand_id
1 'polypeptide(L)'
;MVRRALAEGRPERGARRFVTCWGGEAPWAARSDKARWRVAAELAQGLAGFAALAAEPHRPSRAAAPGCPVLLLHGGLSHNPARLAAKRLATLPPRCAVAELAGAPHMGPLSHPDRVAAAIARHIPGTAGPSEPGPAPRAGSPAEALNDTEIARKMRPRSASRLCPG
;
A
#
# COMPACT_ATOMS: atom_id res chain seq x y z
N MET A 1 -16.11 6.02 5.95
CA MET A 1 -16.65 5.70 4.60
C MET A 1 -16.34 4.28 4.12
N VAL A 2 -15.12 3.76 4.29
CA VAL A 2 -14.76 2.36 3.94
C VAL A 2 -15.42 1.34 4.89
N ARG A 3 -15.24 1.50 6.22
CA ARG A 3 -15.90 0.65 7.25
C ARG A 3 -17.42 0.57 7.08
N ARG A 4 -18.06 1.71 6.81
CA ARG A 4 -19.51 1.78 6.53
C ARG A 4 -19.91 0.94 5.30
N ALA A 5 -19.12 0.99 4.23
CA ALA A 5 -19.42 0.21 3.03
C ALA A 5 -19.34 -1.31 3.30
N LEU A 6 -18.40 -1.76 4.13
CA LEU A 6 -18.36 -3.16 4.58
C LEU A 6 -19.56 -3.54 5.45
N ALA A 7 -19.92 -2.69 6.42
CA ALA A 7 -21.06 -2.93 7.31
C ALA A 7 -22.40 -3.03 6.54
N GLU A 8 -22.50 -2.34 5.40
CA GLU A 8 -23.67 -2.37 4.51
C GLU A 8 -23.62 -3.52 3.48
N GLY A 9 -22.64 -4.44 3.56
CA GLY A 9 -22.49 -5.54 2.59
C GLY A 9 -22.03 -5.08 1.19
N ARG A 10 -21.35 -3.93 1.08
CA ARG A 10 -20.88 -3.33 -0.19
C ARG A 10 -19.36 -3.23 -0.25
N PRO A 11 -18.62 -4.36 -0.26
CA PRO A 11 -17.16 -4.37 -0.19
C PRO A 11 -16.50 -3.70 -1.41
N GLU A 12 -17.05 -3.86 -2.61
CA GLU A 12 -16.56 -3.20 -3.84
C GLU A 12 -16.55 -1.66 -3.73
N ARG A 13 -17.61 -1.09 -3.14
CA ARG A 13 -17.68 0.35 -2.89
C ARG A 13 -16.61 0.78 -1.87
N GLY A 14 -16.34 -0.04 -0.87
CA GLY A 14 -15.26 0.18 0.08
C GLY A 14 -13.88 0.09 -0.58
N ALA A 15 -13.68 -0.88 -1.47
CA ALA A 15 -12.44 -1.12 -2.19
C ALA A 15 -12.10 0.04 -3.13
N ARG A 16 -13.06 0.51 -3.93
CA ARG A 16 -12.89 1.70 -4.78
C ARG A 16 -12.40 2.88 -3.95
N ARG A 17 -13.09 3.18 -2.85
CA ARG A 17 -12.73 4.30 -1.96
C ARG A 17 -11.34 4.15 -1.37
N PHE A 18 -10.98 2.93 -0.96
CA PHE A 18 -9.66 2.63 -0.44
C PHE A 18 -8.59 2.87 -1.51
N VAL A 19 -8.74 2.30 -2.70
CA VAL A 19 -7.79 2.51 -3.79
C VAL A 19 -7.71 3.99 -4.17
N THR A 20 -8.84 4.68 -4.29
CA THR A 20 -8.88 6.10 -4.59
C THR A 20 -8.15 6.94 -3.55
N CYS A 21 -8.28 6.64 -2.25
CA CYS A 21 -7.61 7.44 -1.24
C CYS A 21 -6.07 7.29 -1.27
N TRP A 22 -5.54 6.15 -1.72
CA TRP A 22 -4.08 5.95 -1.77
C TRP A 22 -3.47 6.24 -3.15
N GLY A 23 -4.18 5.94 -4.23
CA GLY A 23 -3.69 6.04 -5.60
C GLY A 23 -4.32 7.15 -6.45
N GLY A 24 -5.38 7.80 -5.96
CA GLY A 24 -6.27 8.61 -6.82
C GLY A 24 -7.25 7.74 -7.61
N GLU A 25 -8.09 8.36 -8.44
CA GLU A 25 -9.21 7.66 -9.11
C GLU A 25 -8.75 6.75 -10.27
N ALA A 26 -7.71 7.17 -11.02
CA ALA A 26 -7.25 6.45 -12.20
C ALA A 26 -6.81 4.99 -11.93
N PRO A 27 -6.09 4.67 -10.84
CA PRO A 27 -5.75 3.29 -10.49
C PRO A 27 -6.92 2.34 -10.23
N TRP A 28 -8.11 2.83 -9.84
CA TRP A 28 -9.28 1.96 -9.71
C TRP A 28 -9.89 1.62 -11.07
N ALA A 29 -10.05 2.64 -11.92
CA ALA A 29 -10.61 2.47 -13.25
C ALA A 29 -9.76 1.53 -14.12
N ALA A 30 -8.43 1.60 -14.02
CA ALA A 30 -7.51 0.77 -14.79
C ALA A 30 -7.41 -0.70 -14.33
N ARG A 31 -8.00 -1.08 -13.20
CA ARG A 31 -7.95 -2.47 -12.68
C ARG A 31 -8.92 -3.38 -13.43
N SER A 32 -8.48 -4.62 -13.72
CA SER A 32 -9.38 -5.69 -14.15
C SER A 32 -10.35 -6.08 -13.04
N ASP A 33 -11.46 -6.72 -13.40
CA ASP A 33 -12.48 -7.12 -12.43
C ASP A 33 -11.95 -8.11 -11.40
N LYS A 34 -11.08 -9.04 -11.83
CA LYS A 34 -10.35 -9.94 -10.91
C LYS A 34 -9.52 -9.17 -9.88
N ALA A 35 -8.87 -8.08 -10.28
CA ALA A 35 -8.07 -7.26 -9.37
C ALA A 35 -8.95 -6.41 -8.43
N ARG A 36 -10.10 -5.92 -8.90
CA ARG A 36 -11.09 -5.19 -8.07
C ARG A 36 -11.67 -6.12 -6.99
N TRP A 37 -12.11 -7.31 -7.41
CA TRP A 37 -12.62 -8.34 -6.50
C TRP A 37 -11.62 -8.71 -5.42
N ARG A 38 -10.34 -8.91 -5.78
CA ARG A 38 -9.27 -9.22 -4.80
C ARG A 38 -9.14 -8.12 -3.75
N VAL A 39 -9.17 -6.85 -4.14
CA VAL A 39 -9.12 -5.74 -3.17
C VAL A 39 -10.36 -5.74 -2.27
N ALA A 40 -11.55 -6.00 -2.83
CA ALA A 40 -12.79 -6.08 -2.07
C ALA A 40 -12.78 -7.24 -1.05
N ALA A 41 -12.25 -8.40 -1.43
CA ALA A 41 -12.10 -9.56 -0.57
C ALA A 41 -11.13 -9.33 0.61
N GLU A 42 -10.03 -8.61 0.37
CA GLU A 42 -9.00 -8.32 1.38
C GLU A 42 -9.33 -7.12 2.28
N LEU A 43 -10.37 -6.35 1.96
CA LEU A 43 -10.64 -5.08 2.61
C LEU A 43 -10.91 -5.20 4.12
N ALA A 44 -11.58 -6.28 4.54
CA ALA A 44 -11.85 -6.55 5.94
C ALA A 44 -10.55 -6.80 6.72
N GLN A 45 -9.65 -7.61 6.16
CA GLN A 45 -8.33 -7.86 6.73
C GLN A 45 -7.49 -6.58 6.81
N GLY A 46 -7.50 -5.76 5.75
CA GLY A 46 -6.81 -4.47 5.77
C GLY A 46 -7.30 -3.56 6.90
N LEU A 47 -8.61 -3.47 7.12
CA LEU A 47 -9.19 -2.69 8.22
C LEU A 47 -8.89 -3.27 9.61
N ALA A 48 -8.80 -4.59 9.74
CA ALA A 48 -8.34 -5.23 10.96
C ALA A 48 -6.89 -4.85 11.26
N GLY A 49 -6.03 -4.80 10.24
CA GLY A 49 -4.65 -4.31 10.36
C GLY A 49 -4.58 -2.88 10.89
N PHE A 50 -5.39 -1.96 10.37
CA PHE A 50 -5.46 -0.59 10.91
C PHE A 50 -5.95 -0.53 12.36
N ALA A 51 -6.91 -1.40 12.73
CA ALA A 51 -7.40 -1.46 14.11
C ALA A 51 -6.31 -1.99 15.07
N ALA A 52 -5.57 -3.03 14.67
CA ALA A 52 -4.46 -3.57 15.43
C ALA A 52 -3.36 -2.52 15.63
N LEU A 53 -2.95 -1.82 14.57
CA LEU A 53 -1.96 -0.74 14.65
C LEU A 53 -2.41 0.41 15.55
N ALA A 54 -3.70 0.73 15.58
CA ALA A 54 -4.24 1.77 16.47
C ALA A 54 -4.29 1.33 17.94
N ALA A 55 -4.38 0.03 18.20
CA ALA A 55 -4.40 -0.56 19.53
C ALA A 55 -2.99 -0.90 20.06
N GLU A 56 -1.94 -0.71 19.24
CA GLU A 56 -0.55 -1.00 19.61
C GLU A 56 -0.10 -0.13 20.79
N PRO A 57 0.17 -0.72 21.97
CA PRO A 57 0.56 0.04 23.16
C PRO A 57 1.99 0.61 23.05
N HIS A 58 2.86 -0.02 22.28
CA HIS A 58 4.25 0.40 22.17
C HIS A 58 4.39 1.58 21.20
N ARG A 59 4.86 2.71 21.73
CA ARG A 59 5.20 3.87 20.91
C ARG A 59 6.64 3.76 20.41
N PRO A 60 6.91 4.12 19.14
CA PRO A 60 8.27 4.20 18.63
C PRO A 60 9.13 5.13 19.50
N SER A 61 10.31 4.66 19.89
CA SER A 61 11.27 5.44 20.67
C SER A 61 12.60 5.55 19.91
N ARG A 62 13.41 6.56 20.25
CA ARG A 62 14.72 6.77 19.63
C ARG A 62 15.70 5.62 19.91
N ALA A 63 15.60 4.97 21.07
CA ALA A 63 16.46 3.83 21.41
C ALA A 63 16.24 2.62 20.49
N ALA A 64 15.05 2.49 19.91
CA ALA A 64 14.71 1.44 18.94
C ALA A 64 14.97 1.86 17.48
N ALA A 65 15.44 3.09 17.23
CA ALA A 65 15.64 3.58 15.88
C ALA A 65 16.94 3.00 15.26
N PRO A 66 16.99 2.78 13.93
CA PRO A 66 18.19 2.30 13.27
C PRO A 66 19.39 3.23 13.48
N GLY A 67 20.58 2.67 13.74
CA GLY A 67 21.83 3.44 13.87
C GLY A 67 22.45 3.88 12.53
N CYS A 68 21.92 3.39 11.40
CA CYS A 68 22.36 3.73 10.05
C CYS A 68 21.63 4.97 9.49
N PRO A 69 22.13 5.59 8.41
CA PRO A 69 21.42 6.65 7.71
C PRO A 69 20.07 6.16 7.14
N VAL A 70 18.98 6.82 7.48
CA VAL A 70 17.62 6.49 7.02
C VAL A 70 17.13 7.52 6.00
N LEU A 71 16.54 7.04 4.91
CA LEU A 71 15.79 7.87 3.97
C LEU A 71 14.29 7.65 4.17
N LEU A 72 13.56 8.71 4.45
CA LEU A 72 12.10 8.71 4.45
C LEU A 72 11.58 9.42 3.19
N LEU A 73 10.98 8.63 2.29
CA LEU A 73 10.30 9.14 1.11
C LEU A 73 8.80 9.24 1.32
N HIS A 74 8.18 10.31 0.84
CA HIS A 74 6.73 10.38 0.70
C HIS A 74 6.32 11.18 -0.54
N GLY A 75 5.15 10.87 -1.11
CA GLY A 75 4.59 11.65 -2.21
C GLY A 75 3.99 12.98 -1.74
N GLY A 76 4.13 14.05 -2.52
CA GLY A 76 3.56 15.37 -2.21
C GLY A 76 2.03 15.41 -2.24
N LEU A 77 1.40 14.50 -2.99
CA LEU A 77 -0.06 14.31 -3.02
C LEU A 77 -0.53 13.19 -2.07
N SER A 78 0.34 12.70 -1.20
CA SER A 78 -0.06 11.71 -0.19
C SER A 78 -1.05 12.34 0.79
N HIS A 79 -2.06 11.57 1.22
CA HIS A 79 -2.99 12.01 2.25
C HIS A 79 -2.28 12.36 3.56
N ASN A 80 -2.87 13.31 4.30
CA ASN A 80 -2.29 13.87 5.52
C ASN A 80 -1.77 12.83 6.53
N PRO A 81 -2.46 11.69 6.81
CA PRO A 81 -1.93 10.69 7.73
C PRO A 81 -0.54 10.16 7.34
N ALA A 82 -0.29 9.92 6.05
CA ALA A 82 1.00 9.43 5.58
C ALA A 82 2.09 10.50 5.72
N ARG A 83 1.78 11.77 5.40
CA ARG A 83 2.72 12.90 5.54
C ARG A 83 3.06 13.17 7.01
N LEU A 84 2.07 13.08 7.91
CA LEU A 84 2.27 13.21 9.35
C LEU A 84 3.08 12.05 9.93
N ALA A 85 2.82 10.82 9.46
CA ALA A 85 3.61 9.66 9.85
C ALA A 85 5.08 9.84 9.43
N ALA A 86 5.35 10.25 8.18
CA ALA A 86 6.71 10.53 7.72
C ALA A 86 7.41 11.60 8.58
N LYS A 87 6.74 12.71 8.87
CA LYS A 87 7.26 13.77 9.74
C LYS A 87 7.59 13.27 11.15
N ARG A 88 6.73 12.42 11.74
CA ARG A 88 6.96 11.84 13.07
C ARG A 88 8.09 10.82 13.06
N LEU A 89 8.16 9.97 12.05
CA LEU A 89 9.23 8.98 11.91
C LEU A 89 10.60 9.65 11.72
N ALA A 90 10.65 10.80 11.04
CA ALA A 90 11.90 11.53 10.80
C ALA A 90 12.61 11.98 12.09
N THR A 91 11.90 12.08 13.21
CA THR A 91 12.49 12.51 14.49
C THR A 91 13.12 11.36 15.27
N LEU A 92 12.98 10.10 14.83
CA LEU A 92 13.43 8.93 15.58
C LEU A 92 14.89 8.57 15.28
N PRO A 93 15.31 8.36 14.01
CA PRO A 93 16.69 7.99 13.72
C PRO A 93 17.64 9.18 13.98
N PRO A 94 18.88 8.91 14.41
CA PRO A 94 19.88 9.96 14.61
C PRO A 94 20.31 10.63 13.30
N ARG A 95 20.18 9.92 12.16
CA ARG A 95 20.53 10.41 10.82
C ARG A 95 19.38 10.08 9.88
N CYS A 96 18.50 11.05 9.64
CA CYS A 96 17.35 10.88 8.76
C CYS A 96 17.30 11.99 7.70
N ALA A 97 17.28 11.59 6.43
CA ALA A 97 16.93 12.46 5.32
C ALA A 97 15.45 12.26 4.97
N VAL A 98 14.72 13.36 4.75
CA VAL A 98 13.32 13.32 4.29
C VAL A 98 13.26 13.89 2.89
N ALA A 99 12.66 13.15 1.96
CA ALA A 99 12.45 13.59 0.59
C ALA A 99 10.98 13.50 0.20
N GLU A 100 10.42 14.64 -0.21
CA GLU A 100 9.10 14.70 -0.82
C GLU A 100 9.21 14.53 -2.33
N LEU A 101 8.46 13.58 -2.89
CA LEU A 101 8.27 13.44 -4.33
C LEU A 101 7.11 14.34 -4.75
N ALA A 102 7.43 15.59 -5.14
CA ALA A 102 6.46 16.57 -5.61
C ALA A 102 5.55 15.96 -6.69
N GLY A 103 4.23 16.13 -6.56
CA GLY A 103 3.23 15.59 -7.48
C GLY A 103 2.95 14.08 -7.40
N ALA A 104 3.73 13.31 -6.64
CA ALA A 104 3.49 11.87 -6.51
C ALA A 104 2.36 11.57 -5.49
N PRO A 105 1.43 10.65 -5.79
CA PRO A 105 0.44 10.16 -4.82
C PRO A 105 1.12 9.28 -3.77
N HIS A 106 0.34 8.73 -2.83
CA HIS A 106 0.88 7.80 -1.84
C HIS A 106 1.50 6.56 -2.50
N MET A 107 0.87 6.04 -3.56
CA MET A 107 1.44 5.00 -4.42
C MET A 107 2.50 5.54 -5.41
N GLY A 108 3.23 6.57 -5.01
CA GLY A 108 4.42 7.09 -5.69
C GLY A 108 5.42 6.00 -6.10
N PRO A 109 5.68 4.97 -5.26
CA PRO A 109 6.54 3.85 -5.66
C PRO A 109 6.11 3.08 -6.91
N LEU A 110 4.80 3.03 -7.20
CA LEU A 110 4.29 2.35 -8.39
C LEU A 110 4.15 3.30 -9.58
N SER A 111 3.81 4.56 -9.34
CA SER A 111 3.53 5.56 -10.38
C SER A 111 4.76 6.36 -10.83
N HIS A 112 5.77 6.46 -9.97
CA HIS A 112 6.99 7.24 -10.19
C HIS A 112 8.24 6.41 -9.82
N PRO A 113 8.39 5.18 -10.35
CA PRO A 113 9.45 4.27 -9.94
C PRO A 113 10.85 4.87 -10.12
N ASP A 114 11.10 5.57 -11.22
CA ASP A 114 12.41 6.16 -11.52
C ASP A 114 12.81 7.25 -10.51
N ARG A 115 11.83 8.06 -10.07
CA ARG A 115 12.08 9.11 -9.07
C ARG A 115 12.36 8.51 -7.69
N VAL A 116 11.68 7.41 -7.34
CA VAL A 116 11.97 6.65 -6.13
C VAL A 116 13.36 6.04 -6.20
N ALA A 117 13.69 5.36 -7.30
CA ALA A 117 15.01 4.77 -7.51
C ALA A 117 16.13 5.81 -7.44
N ALA A 118 15.97 6.96 -8.10
CA ALA A 118 16.94 8.06 -8.06
C ALA A 118 17.11 8.66 -6.66
N ALA A 119 16.06 8.69 -5.84
CA ALA A 119 16.16 9.15 -4.46
C ALA A 119 16.90 8.12 -3.58
N ILE A 120 16.63 6.82 -3.78
CA ILE A 120 17.33 5.74 -3.09
C ILE A 120 18.81 5.74 -3.47
N ALA A 121 19.13 5.79 -4.77
CA ALA A 121 20.50 5.80 -5.27
C ALA A 121 21.32 6.93 -4.64
N ARG A 122 20.78 8.15 -4.60
CA ARG A 122 21.43 9.32 -3.97
C ARG A 122 21.69 9.17 -2.47
N HIS A 123 20.92 8.34 -1.76
CA HIS A 123 21.06 8.13 -0.32
C HIS A 123 22.07 7.05 0.04
N ILE A 124 22.33 6.10 -0.87
CA ILE A 124 23.31 5.04 -0.66
C ILE A 124 24.71 5.57 -1.05
N PRO A 125 25.69 5.61 -0.14
CA PRO A 125 27.05 6.03 -0.48
C PRO A 125 27.66 5.14 -1.58
N GLY A 126 28.33 5.74 -2.58
CA GLY A 126 29.11 5.03 -3.60
C GLY A 126 28.44 4.79 -4.96
N THR A 127 27.25 5.32 -5.22
CA THR A 127 26.48 5.12 -6.48
C THR A 127 26.68 6.24 -7.51
N ALA A 128 27.74 7.04 -7.43
CA ALA A 128 28.03 8.06 -8.43
C ALA A 128 28.52 7.42 -9.75
N GLY A 129 27.59 7.19 -10.68
CA GLY A 129 27.87 6.86 -12.08
C GLY A 129 26.56 6.82 -12.88
N PRO A 130 26.56 7.20 -14.17
CA PRO A 130 25.37 7.12 -15.00
C PRO A 130 24.88 5.67 -15.05
N SER A 131 23.63 5.46 -14.67
CA SER A 131 22.96 4.17 -14.77
C SER A 131 22.91 3.77 -16.24
N GLU A 132 23.61 2.70 -16.61
CA GLU A 132 23.29 1.99 -17.85
C GLU A 132 21.80 1.62 -17.86
N PRO A 133 21.14 1.65 -19.03
CA PRO A 133 19.76 1.22 -19.13
C PRO A 133 19.65 -0.21 -18.60
N GLY A 134 18.93 -0.37 -17.49
CA GLY A 134 18.67 -1.67 -16.90
C GLY A 134 18.05 -2.62 -17.93
N PRO A 135 18.31 -3.93 -17.86
CA PRO A 135 17.78 -4.88 -18.82
C PRO A 135 16.27 -4.73 -18.90
N ALA A 136 15.75 -4.72 -20.13
CA ALA A 136 14.33 -4.60 -20.40
C ALA A 136 13.52 -5.53 -19.47
N PRO A 137 12.36 -5.08 -18.97
CA PRO A 137 11.54 -5.89 -18.08
C PRO A 137 11.32 -7.25 -18.73
N ARG A 138 11.75 -8.32 -18.05
CA ARG A 138 11.46 -9.68 -18.49
C ARG A 138 9.95 -9.77 -18.64
N ALA A 139 9.49 -10.13 -19.84
CA ALA A 139 8.10 -10.42 -20.10
C ALA A 139 7.59 -11.29 -18.95
N GLY A 140 6.61 -10.78 -18.21
CA GLY A 140 6.07 -11.49 -17.06
C GLY A 140 5.66 -12.87 -17.52
N SER A 141 6.17 -13.90 -16.83
CA SER A 141 5.63 -15.26 -16.97
C SER A 141 4.11 -15.15 -16.85
N PRO A 142 3.32 -15.79 -17.74
CA PRO A 142 1.87 -15.64 -17.73
C PRO A 142 1.39 -16.03 -16.34
N ALA A 143 0.93 -15.02 -15.59
CA ALA A 143 0.31 -15.22 -14.30
C ALA A 143 -0.77 -16.28 -14.52
N GLU A 144 -0.59 -17.46 -13.90
CA GLU A 144 -1.51 -18.58 -14.01
C GLU A 144 -2.94 -18.05 -13.98
N ALA A 145 -3.57 -18.12 -15.15
CA ALA A 145 -4.95 -17.74 -15.32
C ALA A 145 -5.77 -18.77 -14.53
N LEU A 146 -6.04 -18.48 -13.25
CA LEU A 146 -7.10 -19.17 -12.53
C LEU A 146 -8.36 -19.05 -13.39
N ASN A 147 -8.78 -20.17 -13.95
CA ASN A 147 -9.97 -20.37 -14.77
C ASN A 147 -11.21 -19.80 -14.05
N ASP A 148 -12.14 -19.23 -14.80
CA ASP A 148 -13.42 -18.68 -14.33
C ASP A 148 -14.18 -19.63 -13.39
N THR A 149 -14.00 -20.94 -13.57
CA THR A 149 -14.56 -22.00 -12.72
C THR A 149 -14.06 -21.91 -11.26
N GLU A 150 -12.78 -21.56 -11.07
CA GLU A 150 -12.17 -21.46 -9.75
C GLU A 150 -12.52 -20.14 -9.04
N ILE A 151 -12.73 -19.09 -9.83
CA ILE A 151 -13.27 -17.81 -9.36
C ILE A 151 -14.72 -18.02 -8.87
N ALA A 152 -15.57 -18.70 -9.66
CA ALA A 152 -16.95 -19.01 -9.27
C ALA A 152 -17.03 -19.86 -7.98
N ARG A 153 -16.09 -20.80 -7.79
CA ARG A 153 -16.01 -21.62 -6.56
C ARG A 153 -15.67 -20.78 -5.32
N LYS A 154 -14.75 -19.81 -5.44
CA LYS A 154 -14.39 -18.88 -4.35
C LYS A 154 -15.44 -17.78 -4.13
N MET A 155 -16.29 -17.51 -5.11
CA MET A 155 -17.40 -16.55 -5.05
C MET A 155 -18.66 -17.09 -4.37
N ARG A 156 -18.75 -18.39 -4.05
CA ARG A 156 -19.90 -18.91 -3.29
C ARG A 156 -19.87 -18.36 -1.85
N PRO A 157 -20.97 -17.74 -1.35
CA PRO A 157 -21.05 -17.33 0.04
C PRO A 157 -20.86 -18.56 0.92
N ARG A 158 -19.95 -18.47 1.91
CA ARG A 158 -19.84 -19.50 2.95
C ARG A 158 -21.16 -19.47 3.73
N SER A 159 -21.96 -20.53 3.60
CA SER A 159 -23.22 -20.68 4.32
C SER A 159 -22.97 -20.47 5.82
N ALA A 160 -23.62 -19.46 6.40
CA ALA A 160 -23.69 -19.30 7.84
C ALA A 160 -24.57 -20.43 8.39
N SER A 161 -23.95 -21.54 8.78
CA SER A 161 -24.59 -22.58 9.56
C SER A 161 -23.68 -22.96 10.71
N ARG A 162 -23.93 -22.34 11.86
CA ARG A 162 -24.35 -23.04 13.09
C ARG A 162 -24.83 -21.99 14.09
N LEU A 163 -26.13 -22.04 14.32
CA LEU A 163 -26.86 -21.35 15.38
C LEU A 163 -26.29 -21.73 16.75
N CYS A 164 -26.30 -20.77 17.66
CA CYS A 164 -26.07 -20.94 19.09
C CYS A 164 -26.99 -22.03 19.69
N PRO A 165 -26.55 -22.80 20.70
CA PRO A 165 -27.45 -23.29 21.74
C PRO A 165 -27.59 -22.21 22.82
N GLY A 166 -28.82 -22.07 23.34
CA GLY A 166 -29.19 -21.11 24.37
C GLY A 166 -28.85 -21.53 25.79
#